data_AF-S8DW60-F1
#
_entry.id   AF-S8DW60-F1
#
_cell.length_a   1.000
_cell.length_b   1.000
_cell.length_c   1.000
_cell.angle_alpha   90.00
_cell.angle_beta   90.00
_cell.angle_gamma   90.00
#
_symmetry.space_group_name_H-M   'P 1'
#
loop_
_entity.id
_entity.type
_entity.pdbx_description
1 polymer ?
#
loop_
_entity_poly.entity_id
_entity_poly.type
_entity_poly.pdbx_seq_one_letter_code
_entity_poly.pdbx_strand_id
1 'polypeptide(L)'
;VHVYTDGSAIPVTTGQAHGGAGVYWGPNSPRNMALSVPMPVTNNRAELFAVLHALLVASPYQPLRIHTDSEYAIRSICHWAPKNAALGWTCANADMLQNIVDVLRTRPAAVSFAWVKGHAGNAHNEEADRLAREGA
;
A
#
# COMPACT_ATOMS: atom_id res chain seq x y z
N VAL A 1 -4.08 15.73 -1.80
CA VAL A 1 -2.71 15.26 -2.12
C VAL A 1 -2.81 13.94 -2.86
N HIS A 2 -1.92 13.71 -3.82
CA HIS A 2 -1.85 12.46 -4.57
C HIS A 2 -0.60 11.70 -4.12
N VAL A 3 -0.72 10.37 -4.03
CA VAL A 3 0.38 9.46 -3.75
C VAL A 3 0.18 8.19 -4.56
N TYR A 4 1.26 7.60 -5.04
CA TYR A 4 1.28 6.35 -5.79
C TYR A 4 1.94 5.29 -4.91
N THR A 5 1.35 4.10 -4.88
CA THR A 5 1.82 2.99 -4.04
C THR A 5 1.86 1.71 -4.85
N ASP A 6 2.91 0.93 -4.66
CA ASP A 6 3.09 -0.38 -5.28
C ASP A 6 3.79 -1.33 -4.29
N GLY A 7 3.58 -2.63 -4.46
CA GLY A 7 4.14 -3.70 -3.66
C GLY A 7 4.78 -4.76 -4.53
N SER A 8 6.04 -5.08 -4.24
CA SER A 8 6.76 -6.15 -4.90
C SER A 8 7.06 -7.26 -3.91
N ALA A 9 6.83 -8.50 -4.30
CA ALA A 9 7.33 -9.66 -3.61
C ALA A 9 8.11 -10.54 -4.58
N ILE A 10 9.31 -10.93 -4.17
CA ILE A 10 10.15 -11.88 -4.89
C ILE A 10 9.96 -13.24 -4.20
N PRO A 11 9.07 -14.11 -4.74
CA PRO A 11 8.92 -15.45 -4.21
C PRO A 11 10.22 -16.24 -4.38
N VAL A 12 10.54 -17.04 -3.36
CA VAL A 12 11.78 -17.81 -3.31
C VAL A 12 11.68 -19.07 -4.15
N THR A 13 12.71 -19.32 -4.97
CA THR A 13 13.05 -20.66 -5.47
C THR A 13 14.16 -21.34 -4.63
N THR A 14 15.10 -20.57 -4.04
CA THR A 14 16.03 -21.01 -2.95
C THR A 14 16.43 -19.81 -2.06
N GLY A 15 16.21 -19.84 -0.74
CA GLY A 15 16.58 -18.74 0.20
C GLY A 15 15.45 -18.21 1.10
N GLN A 16 15.58 -16.96 1.59
CA GLN A 16 14.52 -16.23 2.32
C GLN A 16 13.71 -15.35 1.36
N ALA A 17 12.41 -15.17 1.63
CA ALA A 17 11.55 -14.34 0.79
C ALA A 17 11.83 -12.86 1.05
N HIS A 18 11.93 -12.10 -0.03
CA HIS A 18 12.23 -10.68 -0.04
C HIS A 18 11.11 -9.92 -0.72
N GLY A 19 10.75 -8.76 -0.20
CA GLY A 19 9.67 -7.97 -0.74
C GLY A 19 9.75 -6.55 -0.24
N GLY A 20 9.27 -5.65 -1.08
CA GLY A 20 9.38 -4.23 -0.86
C GLY A 20 8.09 -3.49 -1.18
N ALA A 21 7.93 -2.36 -0.54
CA ALA A 21 6.81 -1.45 -0.71
C ALA A 21 7.33 -0.09 -1.15
N GLY A 22 6.76 0.42 -2.23
CA GLY A 22 7.09 1.72 -2.80
C GLY A 22 6.01 2.73 -2.51
N VAL A 23 6.41 3.93 -2.04
CA VAL A 23 5.50 5.05 -1.84
C VAL A 23 6.07 6.28 -2.53
N TYR A 24 5.35 6.83 -3.50
CA TYR A 24 5.80 7.94 -4.33
C TYR A 24 4.84 9.14 -4.26
N TRP A 25 5.36 10.28 -3.80
CA TRP A 25 4.65 11.56 -3.66
C TRP A 25 4.95 12.55 -4.78
N GLY A 26 5.88 12.23 -5.67
CA GLY A 26 6.33 13.08 -6.76
C GLY A 26 7.85 13.28 -6.78
N PRO A 27 8.38 13.95 -7.83
CA PRO A 27 9.81 14.11 -8.03
C PRO A 27 10.47 14.81 -6.84
N ASN A 28 11.60 14.27 -6.37
CA ASN A 28 12.40 14.82 -5.27
C ASN A 28 11.64 15.02 -3.95
N SER A 29 10.49 14.36 -3.75
CA SER A 29 9.79 14.47 -2.49
C SER A 29 10.56 13.72 -1.39
N PRO A 30 10.88 14.36 -0.24
CA PRO A 30 11.53 13.67 0.87
C PRO A 30 10.62 12.64 1.55
N ARG A 31 9.35 12.56 1.13
CA ARG A 31 8.37 11.59 1.59
C ARG A 31 8.37 10.30 0.77
N ASN A 32 9.13 10.24 -0.33
CA ASN A 32 9.26 9.02 -1.12
C ASN A 32 9.94 7.94 -0.28
N MET A 33 9.44 6.70 -0.36
CA MET A 33 9.92 5.61 0.48
C MET A 33 10.08 4.34 -0.36
N ALA A 34 11.21 3.67 -0.16
CA ALA A 34 11.44 2.26 -0.48
C ALA A 34 11.57 1.52 0.85
N LEU A 35 10.66 0.57 1.11
CA LEU A 35 10.52 -0.08 2.40
C LEU A 35 10.61 -1.59 2.27
N SER A 36 11.37 -2.25 3.15
CA SER A 36 11.37 -3.70 3.24
C SER A 36 10.11 -4.20 3.96
N VAL A 37 9.42 -5.15 3.35
CA VAL A 37 8.14 -5.68 3.82
C VAL A 37 8.37 -6.73 4.89
N PRO A 38 7.71 -6.63 6.07
CA PRO A 38 7.85 -7.63 7.11
C PRO A 38 7.21 -8.97 6.69
N MET A 39 7.79 -10.07 7.18
CA MET A 39 7.24 -11.41 6.95
C MET A 39 5.78 -11.55 7.45
N PRO A 40 4.97 -12.41 6.81
CA PRO A 40 5.28 -13.20 5.61
C PRO A 40 5.25 -12.34 4.34
N VAL A 41 6.32 -12.37 3.54
CA VAL A 41 6.38 -11.60 2.31
C VAL A 41 5.49 -12.21 1.23
N THR A 42 4.47 -11.45 0.81
CA THR A 42 3.61 -11.75 -0.33
C THR A 42 3.31 -10.45 -1.08
N ASN A 43 2.97 -10.52 -2.36
CA ASN A 43 2.65 -9.31 -3.14
C ASN A 43 1.50 -8.53 -2.47
N ASN A 44 0.41 -9.23 -2.15
CA ASN A 44 -0.75 -8.66 -1.46
C ASN A 44 -0.40 -7.97 -0.14
N ARG A 45 0.56 -8.49 0.64
CA ARG A 45 1.01 -7.84 1.87
C ARG A 45 1.84 -6.59 1.57
N ALA A 46 2.74 -6.66 0.60
CA ALA A 46 3.56 -5.53 0.17
C ALA A 46 2.70 -4.34 -0.28
N GLU A 47 1.64 -4.61 -1.04
CA GLU A 47 0.67 -3.61 -1.50
C GLU A 47 -0.04 -2.91 -0.33
N LEU A 48 -0.56 -3.70 0.62
CA LEU A 48 -1.21 -3.14 1.82
C LEU A 48 -0.21 -2.36 2.68
N PHE A 49 1.04 -2.82 2.77
CA PHE A 49 2.09 -2.15 3.52
C PHE A 49 2.43 -0.79 2.92
N ALA A 50 2.52 -0.69 1.59
CA ALA A 50 2.71 0.58 0.89
C ALA A 50 1.58 1.57 1.19
N VAL A 51 0.32 1.11 1.13
CA VAL A 51 -0.85 1.92 1.48
C VAL A 51 -0.82 2.41 2.93
N LEU A 52 -0.48 1.52 3.88
CA LEU A 52 -0.37 1.88 5.29
C LEU A 52 0.66 2.99 5.50
N HIS A 53 1.84 2.86 4.90
CA HIS A 53 2.89 3.87 5.03
C HIS A 53 2.51 5.20 4.36
N ALA A 54 1.84 5.16 3.21
CA ALA A 54 1.31 6.37 2.58
C ALA A 54 0.32 7.11 3.49
N LEU A 55 -0.54 6.37 4.21
CA LEU A 55 -1.46 6.94 5.18
C LEU A 55 -0.71 7.54 6.38
N LEU A 56 0.27 6.84 6.95
CA LEU A 56 1.03 7.33 8.11
C LEU A 56 1.81 8.62 7.82
N VAL A 57 2.32 8.78 6.60
CA VAL A 57 3.10 9.96 6.20
C VAL A 57 2.23 11.14 5.76
N ALA A 58 1.04 10.89 5.20
CA ALA A 58 0.13 11.96 4.83
C ALA A 58 -0.31 12.78 6.05
N SER A 59 -0.57 14.08 5.86
CA SER A 59 -1.29 14.88 6.86
C SER A 59 -2.72 14.34 7.04
N PRO A 60 -3.19 14.12 8.28
CA PRO A 60 -4.54 13.61 8.54
C PRO A 60 -5.64 14.64 8.22
N TYR A 61 -5.28 15.93 8.13
CA TYR A 61 -6.22 17.04 7.90
C TYR A 61 -6.41 17.39 6.43
N GLN A 62 -5.74 16.70 5.50
CA GLN A 62 -5.82 16.99 4.07
C GLN A 62 -6.37 15.79 3.31
N PRO A 63 -7.29 15.98 2.34
CA PRO A 63 -7.77 14.90 1.51
C PRO A 63 -6.63 14.18 0.77
N LEU A 64 -6.64 12.85 0.81
CA LEU A 64 -5.64 12.00 0.19
C LEU A 64 -6.27 11.17 -0.93
N ARG A 65 -5.62 11.13 -2.09
CA ARG A 65 -5.92 10.19 -3.17
C ARG A 65 -4.75 9.25 -3.37
N ILE A 66 -4.98 7.97 -3.10
CA ILE A 66 -4.00 6.90 -3.26
C ILE A 66 -4.23 6.25 -4.61
N HIS A 67 -3.19 6.22 -5.45
CA HIS A 67 -3.16 5.53 -6.73
C HIS A 67 -2.39 4.23 -6.56
N THR A 68 -2.99 3.12 -6.97
CA THR A 68 -2.38 1.78 -6.91
C THR A 68 -2.93 0.94 -8.04
N ASP A 69 -2.13 0.04 -8.58
CA ASP A 69 -2.57 -0.98 -9.54
C ASP A 69 -3.09 -2.26 -8.85
N SER A 70 -2.96 -2.34 -7.53
CA SER A 70 -3.50 -3.42 -6.70
C SER A 70 -5.00 -3.32 -6.50
N GLU A 71 -5.76 -4.00 -7.36
CA GLU A 71 -7.19 -4.21 -7.14
C GLU A 71 -7.44 -4.95 -5.81
N TYR A 72 -6.53 -5.84 -5.40
CA TYR A 72 -6.59 -6.51 -4.11
C TYR A 72 -6.57 -5.52 -2.94
N ALA A 73 -5.64 -4.56 -2.93
CA ALA A 73 -5.57 -3.56 -1.85
C ALA A 73 -6.86 -2.74 -1.78
N ILE A 74 -7.34 -2.25 -2.93
CA ILE A 74 -8.58 -1.48 -3.02
C ILE A 74 -9.78 -2.30 -2.51
N ARG A 75 -9.93 -3.55 -2.94
CA ARG A 75 -11.05 -4.41 -2.51
C ARG A 75 -10.95 -4.77 -1.04
N SER A 76 -9.76 -5.08 -0.56
CA SER A 76 -9.52 -5.43 0.84
C SER A 76 -9.91 -4.29 1.77
N ILE A 77 -9.53 -3.07 1.44
CA ILE A 77 -9.77 -1.89 2.28
C ILE A 77 -11.22 -1.40 2.12
N CYS A 78 -11.70 -1.19 0.89
CA CYS A 78 -12.98 -0.56 0.65
C CYS A 78 -14.19 -1.49 0.81
N HIS A 79 -14.03 -2.79 0.54
CA HIS A 79 -15.17 -3.72 0.45
C HIS A 79 -15.13 -4.83 1.51
N TRP A 80 -13.96 -5.38 1.81
CA TRP A 80 -13.85 -6.54 2.70
C TRP A 80 -13.60 -6.16 4.15
N ALA A 81 -12.91 -5.04 4.41
CA ALA A 81 -12.57 -4.62 5.77
C ALA A 81 -13.80 -4.51 6.71
N PRO A 82 -14.97 -3.96 6.30
CA PRO A 82 -16.14 -3.92 7.19
C PRO A 82 -16.62 -5.32 7.61
N LYS A 83 -16.67 -6.26 6.66
CA LYS A 83 -17.06 -7.65 6.93
C LYS A 83 -16.01 -8.35 7.80
N ASN A 84 -14.73 -8.18 7.49
CA ASN A 84 -13.64 -8.78 8.26
C ASN A 84 -13.59 -8.24 9.69
N ALA A 85 -13.83 -6.94 9.89
CA ALA A 85 -13.96 -6.35 11.23
C ALA A 85 -15.11 -6.97 12.03
N ALA A 86 -16.27 -7.18 11.39
CA ALA A 86 -17.41 -7.85 12.03
C ALA A 86 -17.13 -9.32 12.40
N LEU A 87 -16.23 -9.98 11.66
CA LEU A 87 -15.80 -11.37 11.90
C LEU A 87 -14.52 -11.47 12.75
N GLY A 88 -14.16 -10.41 13.48
CA GLY A 88 -12.98 -10.40 14.37
C GLY A 88 -11.65 -10.53 13.64
N TRP A 89 -11.57 -10.03 12.41
CA TRP A 89 -10.36 -10.02 11.57
C TRP A 89 -9.82 -11.40 11.20
N THR A 90 -10.72 -12.37 11.02
CA THR A 90 -10.40 -13.73 10.56
C THR A 90 -10.14 -13.79 9.05
N CYS A 91 -9.04 -13.18 8.60
CA CYS A 91 -8.65 -13.10 7.19
C CYS A 91 -7.12 -13.02 6.97
N ALA A 92 -6.66 -13.19 5.74
CA ALA A 92 -5.26 -12.97 5.40
C ALA A 92 -4.87 -11.49 5.52
N ASN A 93 -3.64 -11.20 5.97
CA ASN A 93 -3.13 -9.84 6.21
C ASN A 93 -4.00 -9.00 7.17
N ALA A 94 -4.69 -9.67 8.10
CA ALA A 94 -5.54 -9.04 9.09
C ALA A 94 -4.84 -7.95 9.91
N ASP A 95 -3.55 -8.14 10.21
CA ASP A 95 -2.72 -7.17 10.91
C ASP A 95 -2.56 -5.86 10.13
N MET A 96 -2.31 -5.94 8.83
CA MET A 96 -2.21 -4.77 7.95
C MET A 96 -3.56 -4.07 7.78
N LEU A 97 -4.63 -4.85 7.57
CA LEU A 97 -5.97 -4.28 7.40
C LEU A 97 -6.48 -3.58 8.66
N GLN A 98 -6.21 -4.13 9.84
CA GLN A 98 -6.53 -3.49 11.12
C GLN A 98 -5.85 -2.14 11.23
N ASN A 99 -4.53 -2.10 11.04
CA ASN A 99 -3.76 -0.85 11.13
C ASN A 99 -4.24 0.20 10.12
N ILE A 100 -4.52 -0.21 8.88
CA ILE A 100 -5.06 0.71 7.85
C ILE A 100 -6.42 1.27 8.29
N VAL A 101 -7.32 0.42 8.77
CA VAL A 101 -8.66 0.85 9.21
C VAL A 101 -8.58 1.77 10.42
N ASP A 102 -7.69 1.52 11.37
CA ASP A 102 -7.52 2.36 12.55
C ASP A 102 -6.98 3.75 12.17
N VAL A 103 -6.03 3.82 11.24
CA VAL A 103 -5.55 5.10 10.70
C VAL A 103 -6.65 5.82 9.92
N LEU A 104 -7.46 5.11 9.13
CA LEU A 104 -8.57 5.71 8.39
C LEU A 104 -9.67 6.25 9.32
N ARG A 105 -9.99 5.55 10.41
CA ARG A 105 -11.02 5.97 11.38
C ARG A 105 -10.65 7.24 12.15
N THR A 106 -9.36 7.45 12.38
CA THR A 106 -8.84 8.60 13.14
C THR A 106 -8.54 9.81 12.26
N ARG A 107 -8.59 9.67 10.93
CA ARG A 107 -8.39 10.77 10.00
C ARG A 107 -9.65 11.61 9.82
N PRO A 108 -9.59 12.94 10.04
CA PRO A 108 -10.72 13.83 9.75
C PRO A 108 -10.94 14.09 8.26
N ALA A 109 -9.88 14.08 7.44
CA ALA A 109 -10.00 14.29 6.00
C ALA A 109 -10.20 12.97 5.23
N ALA A 110 -10.96 13.05 4.15
CA ALA A 110 -11.31 11.89 3.32
C ALA A 110 -10.09 11.28 2.60
N VAL A 111 -10.10 9.95 2.49
CA VAL A 111 -9.19 9.17 1.66
C VAL A 111 -9.98 8.56 0.50
N SER A 112 -9.45 8.66 -0.71
CA SER A 112 -10.01 8.01 -1.91
C SER A 112 -8.95 7.15 -2.58
N PHE A 113 -9.39 6.08 -3.22
CA PHE A 113 -8.53 5.19 -4.01
C PHE A 113 -8.83 5.37 -5.49
N ALA A 114 -7.78 5.35 -6.31
CA ALA A 114 -7.86 5.33 -7.75
C ALA A 114 -7.06 4.14 -8.25
N TRP A 115 -7.74 3.22 -8.93
CA TRP A 115 -7.05 2.15 -9.62
C TRP A 115 -6.33 2.72 -10.84
N VAL A 116 -5.06 2.39 -11.00
CA VAL A 116 -4.28 2.69 -12.19
C VAL A 116 -3.85 1.38 -12.84
N LYS A 117 -3.68 1.40 -14.16
CA LYS A 117 -3.19 0.21 -14.85
C LYS A 117 -1.68 0.09 -14.64
N GLY A 118 -1.24 -1.03 -14.07
CA GLY A 118 0.18 -1.37 -13.95
C GLY A 118 0.86 -1.52 -15.32
N HIS A 119 2.15 -1.16 -15.39
CA HIS A 119 3.01 -1.24 -16.60
C HIS A 119 2.39 -0.67 -17.88
N ALA A 120 1.63 0.42 -17.77
CA ALA A 120 0.93 1.04 -18.90
C ALA A 120 1.46 2.44 -19.27
N GLY A 121 2.70 2.79 -18.92
CA GLY A 121 3.29 4.10 -19.22
C GLY A 121 2.91 5.19 -18.23
N ASN A 122 2.37 4.84 -17.06
CA ASN A 122 2.14 5.82 -16.00
C ASN A 122 3.44 6.00 -15.21
N ALA A 123 4.21 7.03 -15.56
CA ALA A 123 5.51 7.34 -14.95
C ALA A 123 5.48 7.44 -13.41
N HIS A 124 4.35 7.85 -12.81
CA HIS A 124 4.25 7.92 -11.34
C HIS A 124 4.05 6.55 -10.70
N ASN A 125 3.32 5.65 -11.36
CA ASN A 125 3.18 4.26 -10.89
C ASN A 125 4.47 3.49 -11.12
N GLU A 126 5.15 3.72 -12.24
CA GLU A 126 6.46 3.12 -12.54
C GLU A 126 7.52 3.53 -11.50
N GLU A 127 7.45 4.76 -10.99
CA GLU A 127 8.34 5.17 -9.90
C GLU A 127 7.98 4.53 -8.56
N ALA A 128 6.69 4.27 -8.29
CA ALA A 128 6.28 3.48 -7.13
C ALA A 128 6.76 2.02 -7.25
N ASP A 129 6.64 1.38 -8.42
CA ASP A 129 7.18 0.05 -8.74
C ASP A 129 8.71 0.01 -8.55
N ARG A 130 9.42 1.03 -9.05
CA ARG A 130 10.88 1.16 -8.87
C ARG A 130 11.26 1.19 -7.39
N LEU A 131 10.56 1.99 -6.58
CA LEU A 131 10.78 2.06 -5.13
C LEU A 131 10.41 0.75 -4.41
N ALA A 132 9.35 0.06 -4.87
CA ALA A 132 8.96 -1.24 -4.33
C ALA A 132 10.04 -2.30 -4.57
N ARG A 133 10.64 -2.32 -5.76
CA ARG A 133 11.77 -3.20 -6.08
C ARG A 133 13.05 -2.82 -5.33
N GLU A 134 13.28 -1.52 -5.10
CA GLU A 134 14.42 -1.05 -4.30
C GLU A 134 14.31 -1.46 -2.83
N GLY A 135 13.09 -1.54 -2.29
CA GLY A 135 12.85 -1.97 -0.91
C GLY A 135 12.90 -3.49 -0.68
N ALA A 136 12.84 -4.29 -1.75
CA ALA A 136 12.82 -5.75 -1.70
C ALA A 136 14.22 -6.34 -1.50
#